data_AF-A0A257KST3-F1
#
_entry.id   AF-A0A257KST3-F1
#
_cell.length_a   1.000
_cell.length_b   1.000
_cell.length_c   1.000
_cell.angle_alpha   90.00
_cell.angle_beta   90.00
_cell.angle_gamma   90.00
#
_symmetry.space_group_name_H-M   'P 1'
#
loop_
_entity.id
_entity.type
_entity.pdbx_description
1 polymer ?
#
loop_
_entity_poly.entity_id
_entity_poly.type
_entity_poly.pdbx_seq_one_letter_code
_entity_poly.pdbx_strand_id
1 'polypeptide(L)'
;MPIWQELVTVYRGHTGKSAQLKAASLAQWIFESDRGTRSLAKDHLNFAGLKYRDEMAMYATPVTYTRVDHETTTYCKFASLTNFIEGYWHFITSPAAPYGKWQDYSADSAGYISYIADAGDCPFPGYVADVSRLLPEATTLLGPTPGAAPNGFAARARRLMPSPSALRSCRNRSYLHRPIIRTPMWKL
;
A
#
# COMPACT_ATOMS: atom_id res chain seq x y z
N MET A 1 5.52 -9.63 -21.36
CA MET A 1 4.44 -9.42 -20.36
C MET A 1 4.60 -8.01 -19.81
N PRO A 2 3.54 -7.18 -19.68
CA PRO A 2 3.63 -5.88 -19.03
C PRO A 2 4.19 -5.99 -17.61
N ILE A 3 5.06 -5.06 -17.20
CA ILE A 3 5.77 -5.10 -15.90
C ILE A 3 4.82 -5.23 -14.69
N TRP A 4 3.61 -4.69 -14.78
CA TRP A 4 2.57 -4.84 -13.77
C TRP A 4 2.12 -6.30 -13.58
N GLN A 5 1.89 -7.02 -14.68
CA GLN A 5 1.49 -8.43 -14.62
C GLN A 5 2.64 -9.30 -14.09
N GLU A 6 3.88 -8.91 -14.39
CA GLU A 6 5.07 -9.54 -13.83
C GLU A 6 5.18 -9.31 -12.32
N LEU A 7 4.97 -8.08 -11.83
CA LEU A 7 4.91 -7.78 -10.41
C LEU A 7 3.87 -8.65 -9.70
N VAL A 8 2.65 -8.71 -10.23
CA VAL A 8 1.58 -9.54 -9.65
C VAL A 8 1.99 -11.02 -9.61
N THR A 9 2.65 -11.52 -10.65
CA THR A 9 3.11 -12.91 -10.73
C THR A 9 4.20 -13.20 -9.69
N VAL A 10 5.24 -12.37 -9.62
CA VAL A 10 6.31 -12.49 -8.63
C VAL A 10 5.74 -12.37 -7.22
N TYR A 11 4.86 -11.40 -6.99
CA TYR A 11 4.29 -11.18 -5.67
C TYR A 11 3.34 -12.30 -5.24
N ARG A 12 2.60 -12.90 -6.16
CA ARG A 12 1.83 -14.12 -5.88
C ARG A 12 2.72 -15.23 -5.33
N GLY A 13 3.88 -15.44 -5.92
CA GLY A 13 4.87 -16.45 -5.49
C GLY A 13 5.64 -16.11 -4.21
N HIS A 14 5.69 -14.83 -3.79
CA HIS A 14 6.43 -14.42 -2.60
C HIS A 14 5.86 -15.08 -1.32
N THR A 15 6.73 -15.80 -0.62
CA THR A 15 6.47 -16.49 0.65
C THR A 15 7.07 -15.67 1.79
N GLY A 16 6.31 -15.42 2.86
CA GLY A 16 6.81 -14.63 4.01
C GLY A 16 5.79 -13.65 4.59
N LYS A 17 4.67 -13.47 3.89
CA LYS A 17 3.54 -12.61 4.33
C LYS A 17 2.23 -13.35 4.12
N SER A 18 1.27 -13.08 5.00
CA SER A 18 -0.07 -13.65 4.90
C SER A 18 -0.78 -13.19 3.62
N ALA A 19 -1.81 -13.93 3.21
CA ALA A 19 -2.64 -13.55 2.07
C ALA A 19 -3.27 -12.15 2.28
N GLN A 20 -3.67 -11.84 3.51
CA GLN A 20 -4.30 -10.57 3.87
C GLN A 20 -3.33 -9.39 3.75
N LEU A 21 -2.09 -9.54 4.22
CA LEU A 21 -1.05 -8.52 4.09
C LEU A 21 -0.64 -8.31 2.62
N LYS A 22 -0.55 -9.40 1.85
CA LYS A 22 -0.29 -9.33 0.40
C LYS A 22 -1.41 -8.61 -0.32
N ALA A 23 -2.67 -8.92 -0.02
CA ALA A 23 -3.82 -8.23 -0.62
C ALA A 23 -3.83 -6.74 -0.27
N ALA A 24 -3.56 -6.38 0.99
CA ALA A 24 -3.53 -5.00 1.45
C ALA A 24 -2.42 -4.17 0.78
N SER A 25 -1.18 -4.68 0.80
CA SER A 25 -0.03 -4.03 0.16
C SER A 25 -0.20 -3.96 -1.37
N LEU A 26 -0.72 -5.00 -2.03
CA LEU A 26 -1.00 -4.93 -3.46
C LEU A 26 -2.09 -3.90 -3.78
N ALA A 27 -3.14 -3.77 -2.95
CA ALA A 27 -4.14 -2.71 -3.11
C ALA A 27 -3.52 -1.31 -3.01
N GLN A 28 -2.57 -1.12 -2.09
CA GLN A 28 -1.80 0.13 -2.02
C GLN A 28 -1.00 0.34 -3.31
N TRP A 29 -0.28 -0.67 -3.81
CA TRP A 29 0.52 -0.53 -5.03
C TRP A 29 -0.34 -0.29 -6.28
N ILE A 30 -1.54 -0.88 -6.37
CA ILE A 30 -2.53 -0.56 -7.41
C ILE A 30 -2.84 0.93 -7.39
N PHE A 31 -3.12 1.48 -6.20
CA PHE A 31 -3.48 2.88 -6.02
C PHE A 31 -2.32 3.83 -6.33
N GLU A 32 -1.13 3.57 -5.79
CA GLU A 32 0.04 4.45 -5.89
C GLU A 32 0.65 4.46 -7.29
N SER A 33 0.75 3.29 -7.93
CA SER A 33 1.35 3.16 -9.26
C SER A 33 0.36 3.29 -10.42
N ASP A 34 -0.93 3.44 -10.11
CA ASP A 34 -2.02 3.33 -11.08
C ASP A 34 -1.87 2.06 -11.94
N ARG A 35 -1.75 0.90 -11.28
CA ARG A 35 -1.49 -0.41 -11.91
C ARG A 35 -0.21 -0.40 -12.77
N GLY A 36 0.85 0.23 -12.27
CA GLY A 36 2.15 0.30 -12.92
C GLY A 36 2.26 1.28 -14.08
N THR A 37 1.30 2.17 -14.31
CA THR A 37 1.34 3.13 -15.45
C THR A 37 2.19 4.37 -15.16
N ARG A 38 2.41 4.70 -13.87
CA ARG A 38 3.22 5.85 -13.43
C ARG A 38 4.70 5.65 -13.80
N SER A 39 5.38 6.70 -14.22
CA SER A 39 6.82 6.70 -14.57
C SER A 39 7.69 6.16 -13.44
N LEU A 40 7.44 6.56 -12.18
CA LEU A 40 8.18 6.01 -11.03
C LEU A 40 8.08 4.47 -10.91
N ALA A 41 6.95 3.88 -11.31
CA ALA A 41 6.78 2.43 -11.36
C ALA A 41 7.44 1.81 -12.61
N LYS A 42 7.26 2.41 -13.79
CA LYS A 42 7.81 1.90 -15.06
C LYS A 42 9.33 1.96 -15.12
N ASP A 43 9.89 3.10 -14.72
CA ASP A 43 11.29 3.46 -14.97
C ASP A 43 12.19 3.08 -13.80
N HIS A 44 11.61 2.93 -12.60
CA HIS A 44 12.36 2.71 -11.35
C HIS A 44 11.84 1.52 -10.52
N LEU A 45 10.85 0.77 -11.03
CA LEU A 45 10.23 -0.37 -10.36
C LEU A 45 9.71 -0.04 -8.95
N ASN A 46 9.32 1.22 -8.72
CA ASN A 46 8.88 1.69 -7.42
C ASN A 46 7.36 1.92 -7.42
N PHE A 47 6.61 0.83 -7.26
CA PHE A 47 5.15 0.82 -7.34
C PHE A 47 4.46 1.41 -6.10
N ALA A 48 5.20 1.50 -5.00
CA ALA A 48 4.69 2.09 -3.75
C ALA A 48 5.04 3.58 -3.63
N GLY A 49 5.95 4.11 -4.46
CA GLY A 49 6.43 5.49 -4.29
C GLY A 49 7.32 5.69 -3.06
N LEU A 50 8.15 4.70 -2.71
CA LEU A 50 9.05 4.76 -1.55
C LEU A 50 10.15 5.79 -1.75
N LYS A 51 10.27 6.73 -0.82
CA LYS A 51 11.41 7.66 -0.72
C LYS A 51 12.66 6.88 -0.31
N TYR A 52 13.82 7.26 -0.83
CA TYR A 52 15.08 6.62 -0.49
C TYR A 52 15.55 7.02 0.91
N ARG A 53 16.12 6.06 1.63
CA ARG A 53 16.78 6.21 2.93
C ARG A 53 18.01 5.30 2.94
N ASP A 54 19.00 5.59 3.78
CA ASP A 54 20.24 4.81 3.81
C ASP A 54 20.01 3.33 4.14
N GLU A 55 19.01 3.02 4.97
CA GLU A 55 18.58 1.65 5.27
C GLU A 55 18.11 0.86 4.03
N MET A 56 17.71 1.55 2.96
CA MET A 56 17.27 0.92 1.70
C MET A 56 18.44 0.49 0.81
N ALA A 57 19.69 0.77 1.16
CA ALA A 57 20.85 0.59 0.28
C ALA A 57 21.06 -0.87 -0.21
N MET A 58 20.59 -1.88 0.53
CA MET A 58 20.65 -3.29 0.08
C MET A 58 19.57 -3.66 -0.95
N TYR A 59 18.51 -2.86 -1.05
CA TYR A 59 17.35 -3.17 -1.89
C TYR A 59 17.23 -2.23 -3.09
N ALA A 60 17.64 -0.97 -2.92
CA ALA A 60 17.46 0.09 -3.90
C ALA A 60 18.69 0.97 -4.01
N THR A 61 18.72 1.73 -5.10
CA THR A 61 19.63 2.87 -5.30
C THR A 61 18.83 4.17 -5.28
N PRO A 62 19.42 5.31 -4.88
CA PRO A 62 18.73 6.59 -4.90
C PRO A 62 18.54 7.08 -6.35
N VAL A 63 17.37 7.65 -6.64
CA VAL A 63 17.12 8.40 -7.88
C VAL A 63 16.38 9.70 -7.57
N THR A 64 16.89 10.82 -8.09
CA THR A 64 16.17 12.09 -8.04
C THR A 64 15.04 12.05 -9.05
N TYR A 65 13.82 12.29 -8.59
CA TYR A 65 12.63 12.23 -9.44
C TYR A 65 11.67 13.37 -9.08
N THR A 66 11.22 14.08 -10.11
CA THR A 66 10.21 15.15 -9.98
C THR A 66 8.85 14.59 -10.34
N ARG A 67 7.93 14.66 -9.39
CA ARG A 67 6.54 14.22 -9.61
C ARG A 67 5.75 15.24 -10.42
N VAL A 68 4.56 14.82 -10.84
CA VAL A 68 3.59 15.66 -11.56
C VAL A 68 3.09 16.85 -10.74
N ASP A 69 3.26 16.82 -9.42
CA ASP A 69 2.96 17.92 -8.49
C ASP A 69 4.15 18.86 -8.29
N HIS A 70 5.22 18.68 -9.06
CA HIS A 70 6.49 19.42 -9.00
C HIS A 70 7.30 19.19 -7.72
N GLU A 71 6.92 18.26 -6.84
CA GLU A 71 7.79 17.84 -5.74
C GLU A 71 8.97 17.05 -6.31
N THR A 72 10.19 17.56 -6.08
CA THR A 72 11.43 16.85 -6.39
C THR A 72 12.00 16.28 -5.11
N THR A 73 12.17 14.97 -5.05
CA THR A 73 12.80 14.30 -3.92
C THR A 73 13.54 13.05 -4.38
N THR A 74 14.22 12.38 -3.47
CA THR A 74 14.98 11.17 -3.75
C THR A 74 14.12 9.94 -3.49
N TYR A 75 13.88 9.15 -4.52
CA TYR A 75 13.11 7.91 -4.47
C TYR A 75 14.02 6.69 -4.57
N CYS A 76 13.49 5.54 -4.15
CA CYS A 76 14.10 4.25 -4.43
C CYS A 76 13.97 3.92 -5.92
N LYS A 77 15.07 3.48 -6.52
CA LYS A 77 15.13 2.75 -7.79
C LYS A 77 15.53 1.30 -7.49
N PHE A 78 14.66 0.37 -7.82
CA PHE A 78 14.89 -1.05 -7.60
C PHE A 78 15.47 -1.70 -8.85
N ALA A 79 16.43 -2.62 -8.65
CA ALA A 79 17.06 -3.36 -9.75
C ALA A 79 16.18 -4.49 -10.30
N SER A 80 15.21 -4.96 -9.50
CA SER A 80 14.31 -6.07 -9.84
C SER A 80 12.99 -5.97 -9.08
N LEU A 81 11.97 -6.72 -9.52
CA LEU A 81 10.69 -6.83 -8.81
C LEU A 81 10.84 -7.50 -7.44
N THR A 82 11.76 -8.45 -7.31
CA THR A 82 12.09 -9.06 -6.01
C THR A 82 12.67 -8.02 -5.07
N ASN A 83 13.62 -7.20 -5.53
CA ASN A 83 14.18 -6.11 -4.72
C ASN A 83 13.11 -5.10 -4.29
N PHE A 84 12.14 -4.80 -5.17
CA PHE A 84 11.00 -3.95 -4.81
C PHE A 84 10.15 -4.57 -3.69
N ILE A 85 9.76 -5.85 -3.81
CA ILE A 85 8.93 -6.54 -2.83
C ILE A 85 9.64 -6.63 -1.47
N GLU A 86 10.88 -7.12 -1.47
CA GLU A 86 11.68 -7.26 -0.24
C GLU A 86 11.98 -5.88 0.36
N GLY A 87 12.30 -4.89 -0.49
CA GLY A 87 12.54 -3.52 -0.05
C GLY A 87 11.31 -2.86 0.57
N TYR A 88 10.11 -3.06 0.01
CA TYR A 88 8.87 -2.59 0.62
C TYR A 88 8.68 -3.21 2.00
N TRP A 89 8.84 -4.53 2.13
CA TRP A 89 8.65 -5.18 3.42
C TRP A 89 9.75 -4.79 4.41
N HIS A 90 10.99 -4.61 3.96
CA HIS A 90 12.06 -4.06 4.79
C HIS A 90 11.67 -2.68 5.33
N PHE A 91 11.19 -1.78 4.47
CA PHE A 91 10.72 -0.45 4.87
C PHE A 91 9.60 -0.51 5.92
N ILE A 92 8.60 -1.38 5.72
CA ILE A 92 7.50 -1.56 6.70
C ILE A 92 8.01 -2.11 8.03
N THR A 93 9.00 -3.01 7.99
CA THR A 93 9.52 -3.69 9.18
C THR A 93 10.68 -2.97 9.87
N SER A 94 11.20 -1.91 9.25
CA SER A 94 12.37 -1.18 9.74
C SER A 94 12.07 -0.57 11.12
N PRO A 95 12.97 -0.70 12.11
CA PRO A 95 12.80 -0.06 13.42
C PRO A 95 12.67 1.46 13.35
N ALA A 96 13.20 2.08 12.30
CA ALA A 96 13.11 3.53 12.08
C ALA A 96 11.76 3.95 11.46
N ALA A 97 10.94 2.99 11.01
CA ALA A 97 9.63 3.26 10.45
C ALA A 97 8.55 3.31 11.55
N PRO A 98 7.49 4.11 11.39
CA PRO A 98 6.44 4.29 12.41
C PRO A 98 5.49 3.08 12.50
N TYR A 99 5.76 2.01 11.74
CA TYR A 99 4.85 0.89 11.55
C TYR A 99 5.08 -0.26 12.53
N GLY A 100 5.69 -0.03 13.70
CA GLY A 100 6.09 -1.09 14.64
C GLY A 100 5.00 -2.07 15.12
N LYS A 101 3.71 -1.79 14.84
CA LYS A 101 2.56 -2.66 15.13
C LYS A 101 1.91 -3.28 13.90
N TRP A 102 2.57 -3.26 12.73
CA TRP A 102 2.00 -3.77 11.49
C TRP A 102 1.59 -5.25 11.58
N GLN A 103 2.29 -6.04 12.41
CA GLN A 103 2.05 -7.47 12.61
C GLN A 103 0.67 -7.76 13.24
N ASP A 104 0.14 -6.83 14.04
CA ASP A 104 -1.17 -6.97 14.71
C ASP A 104 -2.31 -7.09 13.67
N TYR A 105 -2.06 -6.65 12.44
CA TYR A 105 -2.99 -6.67 11.32
C TYR A 105 -2.69 -7.79 10.30
N SER A 106 -1.87 -8.78 10.68
CA SER A 106 -1.46 -9.87 9.78
C SER A 106 -2.64 -10.69 9.22
N ALA A 107 -3.79 -10.70 9.88
CA ALA A 107 -5.02 -11.33 9.41
C ALA A 107 -6.12 -10.33 9.01
N ASP A 108 -5.81 -9.04 8.94
CA ASP A 108 -6.78 -7.96 8.67
C ASP A 108 -6.26 -6.95 7.65
N SER A 109 -6.64 -7.13 6.38
CA SER A 109 -6.22 -6.24 5.29
C SER A 109 -6.70 -4.79 5.47
N ALA A 110 -7.93 -4.59 5.95
CA ALA A 110 -8.51 -3.25 6.11
C ALA A 110 -7.91 -2.53 7.31
N GLY A 111 -7.70 -3.26 8.41
CA GLY A 111 -6.97 -2.78 9.57
C GLY A 111 -5.53 -2.39 9.22
N TYR A 112 -4.83 -3.22 8.43
CA TYR A 112 -3.48 -2.89 7.95
C TYR A 112 -3.46 -1.59 7.15
N ILE A 113 -4.34 -1.42 6.15
CA ILE A 113 -4.41 -0.18 5.36
C ILE A 113 -4.66 1.03 6.25
N SER A 114 -5.60 0.90 7.19
CA SER A 114 -5.93 1.98 8.13
C SER A 114 -4.74 2.34 9.01
N TYR A 115 -4.06 1.33 9.56
CA TYR A 115 -2.90 1.51 10.42
C TYR A 115 -1.73 2.17 9.70
N ILE A 116 -1.38 1.67 8.51
CA ILE A 116 -0.27 2.24 7.75
C ILE A 116 -0.56 3.69 7.33
N ALA A 117 -1.81 4.00 6.96
CA ALA A 117 -2.20 5.37 6.62
C ALA A 117 -2.12 6.33 7.81
N ASP A 118 -2.56 5.88 9.00
CA ASP A 118 -2.51 6.66 10.24
C ASP A 118 -1.06 6.85 10.73
N ALA A 119 -0.31 5.75 10.84
CA ALA A 119 1.07 5.77 11.30
C ALA A 119 2.03 6.52 10.35
N GLY A 120 1.73 6.53 9.04
CA GLY A 120 2.48 7.26 8.03
C GLY A 120 2.09 8.73 7.88
N ASP A 121 1.19 9.25 8.73
CA ASP A 121 0.63 10.61 8.67
C ASP A 121 0.11 10.97 7.27
N CYS A 122 -0.70 10.07 6.68
CA CYS A 122 -1.23 10.26 5.34
C CYS A 122 -2.18 11.47 5.31
N PRO A 123 -1.83 12.55 4.57
CA PRO A 123 -2.59 13.80 4.63
C PRO A 123 -3.87 13.78 3.77
N PHE A 124 -4.16 12.67 3.07
CA PHE A 124 -5.25 12.60 2.09
C PHE A 124 -6.53 12.03 2.71
N PRO A 125 -7.55 12.88 3.00
CA PRO A 125 -8.82 12.41 3.52
C PRO A 125 -9.53 11.58 2.46
N GLY A 126 -9.62 10.27 2.67
CA GLY A 126 -10.20 9.31 1.72
C GLY A 126 -9.25 8.21 1.28
N TYR A 127 -7.95 8.30 1.61
CA TYR A 127 -6.95 7.28 1.23
C TYR A 127 -7.39 5.86 1.61
N VAL A 128 -7.75 5.66 2.90
CA VAL A 128 -8.15 4.35 3.41
C VAL A 128 -9.35 3.81 2.65
N ALA A 129 -10.36 4.65 2.38
CA ALA A 129 -11.53 4.24 1.62
C ALA A 129 -11.19 3.88 0.17
N ASP A 130 -10.34 4.68 -0.49
CA ASP A 130 -9.94 4.47 -1.87
C ASP A 130 -9.12 3.20 -2.06
N VAL A 131 -8.15 2.96 -1.18
CA VAL A 131 -7.33 1.74 -1.20
C VAL A 131 -8.16 0.53 -0.80
N SER A 132 -9.03 0.63 0.21
CA SER A 132 -9.88 -0.49 0.63
C SER A 132 -10.82 -0.95 -0.48
N ARG A 133 -11.27 -0.04 -1.37
CA ARG A 133 -12.07 -0.41 -2.56
C ARG A 133 -11.32 -1.27 -3.57
N LEU A 134 -9.98 -1.32 -3.50
CA LEU A 134 -9.13 -2.12 -4.39
C LEU A 134 -8.81 -3.51 -3.81
N LEU A 135 -9.19 -3.80 -2.56
CA LEU A 135 -8.96 -5.12 -1.94
C LEU A 135 -9.55 -6.29 -2.73
N PRO A 136 -10.79 -6.21 -3.30
CA PRO A 136 -11.33 -7.30 -4.10
C PRO A 136 -10.50 -7.57 -5.37
N GLU A 137 -10.01 -6.51 -6.03
CA GLU A 137 -9.14 -6.62 -7.20
C GLU A 137 -7.80 -7.24 -6.81
N ALA A 138 -7.15 -6.73 -5.76
CA ALA A 138 -5.88 -7.28 -5.27
C ALA A 138 -5.99 -8.76 -4.88
N THR A 139 -7.08 -9.14 -4.21
CA THR A 139 -7.35 -10.54 -3.84
C THR A 139 -7.53 -11.43 -5.07
N THR A 140 -8.27 -10.95 -6.07
CA THR A 140 -8.47 -11.67 -7.33
C THR A 140 -7.16 -11.84 -8.09
N LEU A 141 -6.33 -10.79 -8.14
CA LEU A 141 -5.03 -10.83 -8.79
C LEU A 141 -4.06 -11.78 -8.11
N LEU A 142 -4.06 -11.86 -6.77
CA LEU A 142 -3.23 -12.82 -6.05
C LEU A 142 -3.77 -14.24 -6.20
N GLY A 143 -5.07 -14.42 -6.37
CA GLY A 143 -5.71 -15.72 -6.48
C GLY A 143 -5.61 -16.54 -5.19
N PRO A 144 -6.13 -17.77 -5.19
CA PRO A 144 -5.98 -18.67 -4.05
C PRO A 144 -4.51 -19.03 -3.87
N THR A 145 -4.01 -18.93 -2.63
CA THR A 145 -2.71 -19.48 -2.27
C THR A 145 -2.72 -20.98 -2.53
N PRO A 146 -1.82 -21.53 -3.38
CA PRO A 146 -1.73 -22.97 -3.55
C PRO A 146 -1.47 -23.64 -2.19
N GLY A 147 -2.40 -24.47 -1.72
CA GLY A 147 -2.28 -25.21 -0.45
C GLY A 147 -3.10 -24.69 0.74
N ALA A 148 -3.87 -23.60 0.60
CA ALA A 148 -4.81 -23.19 1.63
C ALA A 148 -6.11 -24.04 1.54
N ALA A 149 -6.25 -25.03 2.43
CA ALA A 149 -7.50 -25.78 2.59
C ALA A 149 -8.66 -24.82 2.98
N PRO A 150 -9.90 -25.07 2.54
CA PRO A 150 -11.05 -24.23 2.86
C PRO A 150 -11.48 -24.45 4.32
N ASN A 151 -10.90 -23.71 5.26
CA ASN A 151 -11.40 -23.68 6.63
C ASN A 151 -12.61 -22.74 6.69
N GLY A 152 -13.80 -23.32 6.52
CA GLY A 152 -15.05 -22.69 6.89
C GLY A 152 -15.11 -22.54 8.41
N PHE A 153 -15.00 -21.30 8.90
CA PHE A 153 -15.56 -20.92 10.20
C PHE A 153 -16.10 -19.50 10.13
N ALA A 154 -17.38 -19.38 10.45
CA ALA A 154 -18.10 -18.13 10.61
C ALA A 154 -17.42 -17.27 11.68
N ALA A 155 -16.87 -16.11 11.27
CA ALA A 155 -16.42 -15.10 12.19
C ALA A 155 -17.64 -14.40 12.81
N ARG A 156 -17.90 -14.68 14.09
CA ARG A 156 -18.76 -13.86 14.94
C ARG A 156 -18.20 -12.43 14.98
N ALA A 157 -18.87 -11.52 14.29
CA ALA A 157 -18.64 -10.09 14.43
C ALA A 157 -18.91 -9.67 15.88
N ARG A 158 -17.86 -9.42 16.67
CA ARG A 158 -17.99 -8.56 17.86
C ARG A 158 -18.13 -7.13 17.36
N ARG A 159 -19.37 -6.63 17.42
CA ARG A 159 -19.68 -5.19 17.35
C ARG A 159 -18.89 -4.48 18.45
N LEU A 160 -17.90 -3.69 18.06
CA LEU A 160 -17.57 -2.47 18.78
C LEU A 160 -18.21 -1.34 17.98
N MET A 161 -19.43 -0.98 18.35
CA MET A 161 -20.03 0.28 17.93
C MET A 161 -19.39 1.40 18.77
N PRO A 162 -18.90 2.48 18.16
CA PRO A 162 -18.59 3.69 18.92
C PRO A 162 -19.88 4.39 19.38
N SER A 163 -19.77 5.03 20.54
CA SER A 163 -20.82 5.72 21.32
C SER A 163 -21.56 6.84 20.54
N PRO A 164 -22.85 7.13 20.82
CA PRO A 164 -23.73 7.97 19.99
C PRO A 164 -23.54 9.51 20.05
N SER A 165 -22.36 10.04 20.38
CA SER A 165 -22.21 11.49 20.67
C SER A 165 -21.41 12.32 19.65
N ALA A 166 -21.27 11.88 18.40
CA ALA A 166 -20.59 12.69 17.36
C ALA A 166 -21.37 12.86 16.04
N LEU A 167 -22.70 12.76 16.09
CA LEU A 167 -23.57 13.12 14.96
C LEU A 167 -23.99 14.59 15.07
N ARG A 168 -23.15 15.53 14.58
CA ARG A 168 -23.59 16.81 14.02
C ARG A 168 -22.44 17.57 13.35
N SER A 169 -22.76 18.08 12.16
CA SER A 169 -21.97 19.00 11.32
C SER A 169 -20.76 18.34 10.65
N CYS A 170 -20.74 18.12 9.34
CA CYS A 170 -20.84 19.16 8.33
C CYS A 170 -21.69 18.70 7.13
N ARG A 171 -22.78 19.42 6.87
CA ARG A 171 -23.39 19.51 5.54
C ARG A 171 -22.58 20.51 4.69
N ASN A 172 -22.59 20.26 3.39
CA ASN A 172 -22.18 21.15 2.30
C ASN A 172 -20.69 21.50 2.18
N ARG A 173 -20.02 20.85 1.23
CA ARG A 173 -19.48 21.61 0.08
C ARG A 173 -19.26 20.70 -1.13
N SER A 174 -19.98 21.01 -2.20
CA SER A 174 -19.78 20.48 -3.54
C SER A 174 -18.34 20.73 -3.99
N TYR A 175 -17.62 19.68 -4.40
CA TYR A 175 -16.40 19.82 -5.19
C TYR A 175 -16.46 18.88 -6.39
N LEU A 176 -17.10 19.39 -7.44
CA LEU A 176 -16.90 18.91 -8.79
C LEU A 176 -15.47 19.27 -9.24
N HIS A 177 -14.81 18.27 -9.83
CA HIS A 177 -13.69 18.39 -10.77
C HIS A 177 -12.44 19.14 -10.27
N ARG A 178 -11.55 18.42 -9.57
CA ARG A 178 -10.11 18.70 -9.58
C ARG A 178 -9.33 17.43 -9.94
N PRO A 179 -8.27 17.51 -10.76
CA PRO A 179 -7.38 16.37 -10.96
C PRO A 179 -6.82 15.96 -9.60
N ILE A 180 -6.91 14.68 -9.26
CA ILE A 180 -6.45 14.15 -7.98
C ILE A 180 -4.93 14.23 -7.96
N ILE A 181 -4.38 15.31 -7.41
CA ILE A 181 -2.96 15.42 -7.09
C ILE A 181 -2.74 14.56 -5.82
N ARG A 182 -2.25 13.33 -6.00
CA ARG A 182 -2.06 12.35 -4.92
C ARG A 182 -0.71 12.58 -4.26
N THR A 183 -0.68 13.13 -3.04
CA THR A 183 0.53 13.18 -2.19
C THR A 183 0.91 11.76 -1.76
N PRO A 184 2.20 11.37 -1.72
CA PRO A 184 2.57 10.02 -1.31
C PRO A 184 2.23 9.80 0.16
N MET A 185 1.79 8.58 0.50
CA MET A 185 1.50 8.16 1.87
C MET A 185 2.75 8.19 2.77
N TRP A 186 3.96 8.09 2.20
CA TRP A 186 5.21 8.00 2.93
C TRP A 186 5.74 9.39 3.31
N LYS A 187 5.08 10.05 4.27
CA LYS A 187 5.58 11.29 4.89
C LYS A 187 6.24 11.00 6.22
N LEU A 188 7.48 10.54 6.16
CA LEU A 188 8.48 10.71 7.23
C LEU A 188 9.85 10.87 6.58
#